data_AF-H2ZL62-F1
#
_entry.id   AF-H2ZL62-F1
#
_cell.length_a   1.000
_cell.length_b   1.000
_cell.length_c   1.000
_cell.angle_alpha   90.00
_cell.angle_beta   90.00
_cell.angle_gamma   90.00
#
_symmetry.space_group_name_H-M   'P 1'
#
loop_
_entity.id
_entity.type
_entity.pdbx_description
1 polymer ?
#
loop_
_entity_poly.entity_id
_entity_poly.type
_entity_poly.pdbx_seq_one_letter_code
_entity_poly.pdbx_strand_id
1 'polypeptide(L)'
;MIWDQNVTTIIMVTNLEEGKEVKCALYWPQSGSSIFGDLSVVYLGENHLVDYTIRKFTVQQCRGEATLSVRRNLVQYHFTSWPDFGVPKSPSGILKFMRKIKHSSPTGYGAVVVHCSAGVGRTGTYICIDAMVDMML
;
A
#
# COMPACT_ATOMS: atom_id res chain seq x y z
N MET A 1 -14.12 1.57 -2.13
CA MET A 1 -13.29 2.18 -1.05
C MET A 1 -12.16 3.05 -1.58
N ILE A 2 -11.09 2.47 -2.18
CA ILE A 2 -9.92 3.25 -2.65
C ILE A 2 -10.34 4.39 -3.58
N TRP A 3 -11.24 4.10 -4.52
CA TRP A 3 -11.82 5.11 -5.41
C TRP A 3 -12.69 6.13 -4.68
N ASP A 4 -13.68 5.67 -3.91
CA ASP A 4 -14.68 6.54 -3.27
C ASP A 4 -14.06 7.51 -2.26
N GLN A 5 -13.02 7.07 -1.55
CA GLN A 5 -12.31 7.85 -0.54
C GLN A 5 -11.15 8.66 -1.13
N ASN A 6 -11.01 8.74 -2.47
CA ASN A 6 -9.95 9.48 -3.15
C ASN A 6 -8.53 9.13 -2.68
N VAL A 7 -8.27 7.83 -2.46
CA VAL A 7 -6.98 7.33 -1.94
C VAL A 7 -5.97 7.22 -3.07
N THR A 8 -4.77 7.77 -2.87
CA THR A 8 -3.64 7.65 -3.79
C THR A 8 -2.49 6.80 -3.25
N THR A 9 -2.51 6.49 -1.95
CA THR A 9 -1.43 5.78 -1.26
C THR A 9 -1.99 4.64 -0.44
N ILE A 10 -1.47 3.44 -0.67
CA ILE A 10 -1.71 2.23 0.14
C ILE A 10 -0.40 1.83 0.81
N ILE A 11 -0.46 1.50 2.09
CA ILE A 11 0.64 0.99 2.88
C ILE A 11 0.27 -0.42 3.33
N MET A 12 0.97 -1.41 2.78
CA MET A 12 0.83 -2.82 3.09
C MET A 12 1.99 -3.23 4.00
N VAL A 13 1.70 -3.66 5.23
CA VAL A 13 2.71 -4.08 6.23
C VAL A 13 2.53 -5.55 6.62
N THR A 14 2.25 -6.39 5.62
CA THR A 14 2.18 -7.85 5.73
C THR A 14 2.58 -8.46 4.40
N ASN A 15 3.22 -9.62 4.40
CA ASN A 15 3.33 -10.40 3.18
C ASN A 15 1.98 -11.08 2.86
N LEU A 16 1.82 -11.57 1.62
CA LEU A 16 0.63 -12.32 1.21
C LEU A 16 0.51 -13.62 2.01
N GLU A 17 1.64 -14.29 2.18
CA GLU A 17 1.78 -15.53 2.93
C GLU A 17 2.94 -15.41 3.92
N GLU A 18 2.74 -15.96 5.12
CA GLU A 18 3.77 -16.05 6.15
C GLU A 18 3.76 -17.47 6.71
N GLY A 19 4.89 -18.17 6.58
CA GLY A 19 4.95 -19.61 6.82
C GLY A 19 4.09 -20.38 5.81
N LYS A 20 2.96 -20.91 6.28
CA LYS A 20 1.94 -21.61 5.46
C LYS A 20 0.57 -20.93 5.53
N GLU A 21 0.47 -19.78 6.19
CA GLU A 21 -0.79 -19.08 6.39
C GLU A 21 -0.93 -17.94 5.39
N VAL A 22 -2.07 -17.89 4.71
CA VAL A 22 -2.46 -16.74 3.89
C VAL A 22 -2.85 -15.61 4.82
N LYS A 23 -2.10 -14.51 4.77
CA LYS A 23 -2.32 -13.31 5.59
C LYS A 23 -3.10 -12.24 4.83
N CYS A 24 -2.96 -12.17 3.50
CA CYS A 24 -3.63 -11.19 2.66
C CYS A 24 -3.84 -11.75 1.24
N ALA A 25 -5.01 -11.50 0.65
CA ALA A 25 -5.26 -11.83 -0.75
C ALA A 25 -4.46 -10.91 -1.69
N LEU A 26 -4.05 -11.43 -2.85
CA LEU A 26 -3.45 -10.62 -3.90
C LEU A 26 -4.54 -9.74 -4.55
N TYR A 27 -4.61 -8.48 -4.15
CA TYR A 27 -5.63 -7.52 -4.61
C TYR A 27 -5.14 -6.58 -5.74
N TRP A 28 -4.01 -6.91 -6.37
CA TRP A 28 -3.44 -6.11 -7.46
C TRP A 28 -3.00 -6.99 -8.64
N PRO A 29 -3.00 -6.46 -9.87
CA PRO A 29 -2.43 -7.15 -11.02
C PRO A 29 -0.90 -7.19 -10.92
N GLN A 30 -0.30 -8.33 -11.24
CA GLN A 30 1.16 -8.47 -11.32
C GLN A 30 1.71 -8.06 -12.70
N SER A 31 0.86 -7.99 -13.71
CA SER A 31 1.17 -7.48 -15.05
C SER A 31 -0.11 -7.00 -15.75
N GLY A 32 0.03 -6.14 -16.76
CA GLY A 32 -1.11 -5.66 -17.56
C GLY A 32 -2.17 -4.95 -16.72
N SER A 33 -3.41 -5.42 -16.79
CA SER A 33 -4.55 -4.85 -16.06
C SER A 33 -5.49 -5.94 -15.54
N SER A 34 -6.13 -5.68 -14.40
CA SER A 34 -7.20 -6.50 -13.85
C SER A 34 -8.42 -5.65 -13.49
N ILE A 35 -9.60 -6.26 -13.58
CA ILE A 35 -10.87 -5.63 -13.18
C ILE A 35 -11.26 -6.16 -11.80
N PHE A 36 -11.55 -5.25 -10.87
CA PHE A 36 -12.04 -5.54 -9.52
C PHE A 36 -13.38 -4.82 -9.33
N GLY A 37 -14.48 -5.54 -9.54
CA GLY A 37 -15.82 -4.93 -9.58
C GLY A 37 -15.93 -3.94 -10.74
N ASP A 38 -16.17 -2.68 -10.45
CA ASP A 38 -16.27 -1.58 -11.42
C ASP A 38 -14.95 -0.81 -11.58
N LEU A 39 -13.83 -1.32 -11.06
CA LEU A 39 -12.52 -0.67 -11.17
C LEU A 39 -11.58 -1.45 -12.06
N SER A 40 -11.06 -0.80 -13.11
CA SER A 40 -9.90 -1.27 -13.86
C SER A 40 -8.63 -0.77 -13.19
N VAL A 41 -7.76 -1.69 -12.78
CA VAL A 41 -6.46 -1.41 -12.19
C VAL A 41 -5.38 -1.83 -13.18
N VAL A 42 -4.54 -0.90 -13.59
CA VAL A 42 -3.46 -1.11 -14.54
C VAL A 42 -2.14 -1.08 -13.79
N TYR A 43 -1.33 -2.13 -13.94
CA TYR A 43 0.02 -2.21 -13.40
C TYR A 43 0.98 -1.37 -14.25
N LEU A 44 1.69 -0.43 -13.61
CA LEU A 44 2.67 0.44 -14.29
C LEU A 44 4.12 0.02 -14.04
N GLY A 45 4.37 -0.84 -13.05
CA GLY A 45 5.70 -1.26 -12.65
C GLY A 45 5.91 -1.21 -11.14
N GLU A 46 7.03 -1.81 -10.72
CA GLU A 46 7.45 -1.85 -9.32
C GLU A 46 8.95 -1.64 -9.17
N ASN A 47 9.36 -1.23 -7.97
CA ASN A 47 10.75 -1.15 -7.56
C ASN A 47 10.93 -1.99 -6.29
N HIS A 48 11.84 -2.95 -6.34
CA HIS A 48 12.20 -3.81 -5.21
C HIS A 48 13.40 -3.24 -4.48
N LEU A 49 13.21 -2.93 -3.20
CA LEU A 49 14.28 -2.58 -2.28
C LEU A 49 14.41 -3.69 -1.23
N VAL A 50 15.44 -3.57 -0.40
CA VAL A 50 15.75 -4.59 0.63
C VAL A 50 14.57 -4.82 1.57
N ASP A 51 14.02 -3.74 2.12
CA ASP A 51 13.00 -3.83 3.17
C ASP A 51 11.55 -3.70 2.66
N TYR A 52 11.37 -3.26 1.41
CA TYR A 52 10.05 -2.95 0.86
C TYR A 52 10.02 -2.91 -0.67
N THR A 53 8.83 -3.12 -1.23
CA THR A 53 8.52 -2.95 -2.66
C THR A 53 7.61 -1.74 -2.84
N ILE A 54 7.84 -0.93 -3.88
CA ILE A 54 6.93 0.15 -4.29
C ILE A 54 6.29 -0.23 -5.61
N ARG A 55 4.96 -0.29 -5.67
CA ARG A 55 4.19 -0.58 -6.89
C ARG A 55 3.39 0.64 -7.33
N LYS A 56 3.35 0.88 -8.63
CA LYS A 56 2.58 1.98 -9.23
C LYS A 56 1.46 1.41 -10.08
N PHE A 57 0.29 2.01 -9.93
CA PHE A 57 -0.91 1.65 -10.66
C PHE A 57 -1.63 2.88 -11.19
N THR A 58 -2.44 2.67 -12.22
CA THR A 58 -3.54 3.57 -12.55
C THR A 58 -4.86 2.87 -12.28
N VAL A 59 -5.78 3.58 -11.63
CA VAL A 59 -7.13 3.11 -11.35
C VAL A 59 -8.12 3.95 -12.13
N GLN A 60 -9.10 3.29 -12.74
CA GLN A 60 -10.15 3.91 -13.53
C GLN A 60 -11.48 3.21 -13.25
N GLN A 61 -12.55 3.96 -13.08
CA GLN A 61 -13.88 3.40 -12.94
C GLN A 61 -14.46 3.05 -14.33
N CYS A 62 -14.99 1.84 -14.45
CA CYS A 62 -15.65 1.30 -15.63
C CYS A 62 -17.14 1.17 -15.33
N ARG A 63 -18.00 1.80 -16.14
CA ARG A 63 -19.46 1.62 -16.04
C ARG A 63 -19.94 0.93 -17.32
N GLY A 64 -20.18 -0.37 -17.25
CA GLY A 64 -20.46 -1.20 -18.43
C GLY A 64 -19.22 -1.33 -19.34
N GLU A 65 -19.41 -1.31 -20.66
CA GLU A 65 -18.31 -1.34 -21.64
C GLU A 65 -17.58 0.01 -21.77
N ALA A 66 -18.11 1.08 -21.16
CA ALA A 66 -17.53 2.42 -21.23
C ALA A 66 -16.56 2.67 -20.06
N THR A 67 -15.31 3.00 -20.39
CA THR A 67 -14.31 3.49 -19.44
C THR A 67 -14.54 4.99 -19.21
N LEU A 68 -14.74 5.42 -17.95
CA LEU A 68 -14.90 6.85 -17.62
C LEU A 68 -13.58 7.59 -17.78
N SER A 69 -13.57 8.82 -18.27
CA SER A 69 -12.34 9.54 -18.64
C SER A 69 -11.34 9.77 -17.51
N VAL A 70 -11.79 9.72 -16.25
CA VAL A 70 -10.93 10.03 -15.09
C VAL A 70 -10.08 8.82 -14.71
N ARG A 71 -8.77 8.97 -14.83
CA ARG A 71 -7.75 8.04 -14.34
C ARG A 71 -7.06 8.62 -13.11
N ARG A 72 -6.84 7.81 -12.09
CA ARG A 72 -6.14 8.20 -10.85
C ARG A 72 -4.89 7.37 -10.66
N ASN A 73 -3.80 8.01 -10.26
CA ASN A 73 -2.58 7.31 -9.89
C ASN A 73 -2.71 6.74 -8.47
N LEU A 74 -2.26 5.51 -8.30
CA LEU A 74 -2.25 4.81 -7.02
C LEU A 74 -0.87 4.21 -6.80
N VAL A 75 -0.30 4.41 -5.60
CA VAL A 75 0.99 3.84 -5.22
C VAL A 75 0.78 2.94 -4.01
N GLN A 76 1.22 1.69 -4.11
CA GLN A 76 1.28 0.77 -2.99
C GLN A 76 2.72 0.67 -2.49
N TYR A 77 2.90 0.95 -1.21
CA TYR A 77 4.13 0.76 -0.48
C TYR A 77 4.00 -0.52 0.35
N HIS A 78 4.78 -1.54 0.04
CA HIS A 78 4.68 -2.85 0.66
C HIS A 78 5.95 -3.13 1.48
N PHE A 79 5.85 -3.07 2.80
CA PHE A 79 6.95 -3.42 3.71
C PHE A 79 7.03 -4.95 3.85
N THR A 80 8.07 -5.54 3.25
CA THR A 80 8.23 -6.99 3.06
C THR A 80 9.06 -7.65 4.16
N SER A 81 9.83 -6.85 4.91
CA SER A 81 10.78 -7.35 5.91
C SER A 81 10.22 -7.45 7.33
N TRP A 82 8.90 -7.40 7.50
CA TRP A 82 8.28 -7.72 8.80
C TRP A 82 8.21 -9.24 8.98
N PRO A 83 8.81 -9.82 10.04
CA PRO A 83 8.78 -11.25 10.26
C PRO A 83 7.40 -11.76 10.70
N ASP A 84 7.10 -13.02 10.40
CA ASP A 84 5.88 -13.73 10.85
C ASP A 84 5.76 -13.68 12.39
N PHE A 85 6.83 -14.09 13.08
CA PHE A 85 6.93 -14.04 14.54
C PHE A 85 7.80 -12.86 15.01
N GLY A 86 7.21 -11.99 15.81
CA GLY A 86 7.90 -10.88 16.47
C GLY A 86 7.96 -9.58 15.66
N VAL A 87 9.08 -8.88 15.76
CA VAL A 87 9.29 -7.55 15.18
C VAL A 87 10.58 -7.50 14.35
N PRO A 88 10.71 -6.54 13.41
CA PRO A 88 11.97 -6.31 12.71
C PRO A 88 13.14 -6.11 13.69
N LYS A 89 14.29 -6.73 13.39
CA LYS A 89 15.49 -6.64 14.25
C LYS A 89 16.05 -5.23 14.39
N SER A 90 15.75 -4.35 13.44
CA SER A 90 16.18 -2.95 13.44
C SER A 90 15.03 -2.05 13.00
N PRO A 91 14.82 -0.89 13.64
CA PRO A 91 13.83 0.09 13.19
C PRO A 91 14.27 0.85 11.93
N SER A 92 15.52 0.70 11.49
CA SER A 92 16.05 1.46 10.36
C SER A 92 15.28 1.25 9.06
N GLY A 93 14.84 0.02 8.77
CA GLY A 93 14.06 -0.30 7.59
C GLY A 93 12.70 0.41 7.58
N ILE A 94 11.95 0.31 8.69
CA ILE A 94 10.62 0.94 8.79
C ILE A 94 10.71 2.47 8.80
N LEU A 95 11.74 3.05 9.42
CA LEU A 95 11.97 4.50 9.41
C LEU A 95 12.35 5.02 8.00
N LYS A 96 13.20 4.30 7.26
CA LYS A 96 13.51 4.64 5.86
C LYS A 96 12.27 4.55 4.98
N PHE A 97 11.46 3.52 5.19
CA PHE A 97 10.19 3.31 4.49
C PHE A 97 9.21 4.46 4.75
N MET A 98 8.96 4.84 6.00
CA MET A 98 8.11 5.98 6.37
C MET A 98 8.59 7.28 5.76
N ARG A 99 9.90 7.58 5.85
CA ARG A 99 10.46 8.78 5.20
C ARG A 99 10.21 8.78 3.70
N LYS A 100 10.41 7.64 3.02
CA LYS A 100 10.16 7.52 1.58
C LYS A 100 8.70 7.83 1.24
N ILE A 101 7.75 7.33 2.03
CA ILE A 101 6.32 7.57 1.86
C ILE A 101 5.99 9.05 2.06
N LYS A 102 6.45 9.67 3.16
CA LYS A 102 6.20 11.10 3.44
C LYS A 102 6.71 12.02 2.34
N HIS A 103 7.89 11.75 1.79
CA HIS A 103 8.46 12.57 0.71
C HIS A 103 7.80 12.36 -0.65
N SER A 104 7.12 11.24 -0.85
CA SER A 104 6.59 10.85 -2.18
C SER A 104 5.07 10.89 -2.26
N SER A 105 4.37 10.91 -1.13
CA SER A 105 2.92 10.90 -1.09
C SER A 105 2.37 12.30 -1.38
N PRO A 106 1.45 12.43 -2.34
CA PRO A 106 0.87 13.72 -2.67
C PRO A 106 -0.06 14.19 -1.54
N THR A 107 -0.10 15.51 -1.31
CA THR A 107 -1.04 16.15 -0.40
C THR A 107 -2.34 16.52 -1.11
N GLY A 108 -3.42 16.75 -0.36
CA GLY A 108 -4.73 17.15 -0.91
C GLY A 108 -5.58 15.99 -1.46
N TYR A 109 -5.17 14.75 -1.23
CA TYR A 109 -5.96 13.54 -1.53
C TYR A 109 -6.59 12.96 -0.25
N GLY A 110 -7.38 11.90 -0.40
CA GLY A 110 -7.98 11.22 0.73
C GLY A 110 -6.97 10.53 1.65
N ALA A 111 -7.47 9.98 2.75
CA ALA A 111 -6.64 9.35 3.77
C ALA A 111 -5.78 8.20 3.20
N VAL A 112 -4.54 8.11 3.68
CA VAL A 112 -3.66 6.99 3.36
C VAL A 112 -4.25 5.71 3.94
N VAL A 113 -4.35 4.67 3.13
CA VAL A 113 -4.87 3.36 3.58
C VAL A 113 -3.71 2.52 4.08
N VAL A 114 -3.72 2.15 5.36
CA VAL A 114 -2.73 1.26 5.96
C VAL A 114 -3.40 -0.06 6.33
N HIS A 115 -2.82 -1.19 5.92
CA HIS A 115 -3.34 -2.50 6.27
C HIS A 115 -2.23 -3.54 6.51
N CYS A 116 -2.57 -4.57 7.27
CA CYS A 116 -1.80 -5.81 7.42
C CYS A 116 -2.71 -6.99 7.06
N SER A 117 -2.77 -8.00 7.93
CA SER A 117 -3.77 -9.09 7.86
C SER A 117 -5.07 -8.68 8.58
N ALA A 118 -5.09 -8.66 9.91
CA ALA A 118 -6.25 -8.26 10.71
C ALA A 118 -6.50 -6.73 10.77
N GLY A 119 -5.58 -5.93 10.25
CA GLY A 119 -5.71 -4.47 10.21
C GLY A 119 -5.49 -3.73 11.55
N VAL A 120 -5.01 -4.41 12.60
CA VAL A 120 -4.86 -3.81 13.94
C VAL A 120 -3.43 -3.78 14.46
N GLY A 121 -2.68 -4.89 14.41
CA GLY A 121 -1.34 -5.01 15.02
C GLY A 121 -0.28 -4.16 14.29
N ARG A 122 0.30 -4.70 13.21
CA ARG A 122 1.33 -4.01 12.42
C ARG A 122 0.82 -2.68 11.84
N THR A 123 -0.46 -2.61 11.49
CA THR A 123 -1.14 -1.38 11.07
C THR A 123 -1.09 -0.32 12.17
N GLY A 124 -1.51 -0.65 13.39
CA GLY A 124 -1.49 0.28 14.52
C GLY A 124 -0.08 0.69 14.90
N THR A 125 0.89 -0.24 14.85
CA THR A 125 2.30 0.07 15.07
C THR A 125 2.83 1.06 14.03
N TYR A 126 2.52 0.87 12.74
CA TYR A 126 2.92 1.81 11.70
C TYR A 126 2.35 3.20 11.97
N ILE A 127 1.04 3.31 12.22
CA ILE A 127 0.34 4.59 12.46
C ILE A 127 0.90 5.29 13.70
N CYS A 128 1.14 4.56 14.78
CA CYS A 128 1.68 5.10 16.02
C CYS A 128 3.08 5.70 15.81
N ILE A 129 3.98 4.95 15.16
CA ILE A 129 5.33 5.46 14.87
C ILE A 129 5.25 6.68 13.96
N ASP A 130 4.41 6.64 12.92
CA ASP A 130 4.25 7.74 11.96
C ASP A 130 3.84 9.05 12.66
N ALA A 131 2.84 8.98 13.54
CA ALA A 131 2.35 10.10 14.32
C ALA A 131 3.36 10.61 15.36
N MET A 132 4.08 9.70 16.03
CA MET A 132 5.10 10.10 17.03
C MET A 132 6.34 10.70 16.37
N VAL A 133 6.74 10.20 15.20
CA VAL A 133 7.84 10.81 14.42
C VAL A 133 7.47 12.22 13.98
N ASP A 134 6.22 12.47 13.57
CA ASP A 134 5.77 13.83 13.26
C ASP A 134 5.69 14.74 14.49
N MET A 135 5.35 14.20 15.67
CA MET A 135 5.33 15.00 16.89
C MET A 135 6.72 15.47 17.35
N MET A 136 7.77 14.70 17.03
CA MET A 136 9.14 14.99 17.43
C MET A 136 9.89 15.94 16.48
N LEU A 137 9.34 16.21 15.30
CA LEU A 137 9.93 17.05 14.25
C LEU A 137 9.21 18.39 14.13
#